data_AF-A0A7X7F5D7-F1
#
_entry.id   AF-A0A7X7F5D7-F1
#
_cell.length_a   1.000
_cell.length_b   1.000
_cell.length_c   1.000
_cell.angle_alpha   90.00
_cell.angle_beta   90.00
_cell.angle_gamma   90.00
#
_symmetry.space_group_name_H-M   'P 1'
#
loop_
_entity.id
_entity.type
_entity.pdbx_description
1 polymer ?
#
loop_
_entity_poly.entity_id
_entity_poly.type
_entity_poly.pdbx_seq_one_letter_code
_entity_poly.pdbx_strand_id
1 'polypeptide(L)'
;MSPIRNACILAAGLLLFACGPARAGVFVTPISGVPFEDWAVVHYVDLTPGSGISDYRGGAYTYEGHGGVDYVLANFAQMDQGVPVLAAAAGTVIAVEESRFDRNYLDHIVDTEPNYVIVDHGDGLWTNYVHLRKDSVDVSVGQVVSAGQQIGLVGSSGYSYDPHLHFEATRNGNVISTYADPGYWWTEPLAYAGDMPGSLDHGMTDHLPDNTEIHERPERTDVFRGGDVPYLWLNLHGVEEGDSLDFYFYRPDGVEQARSPWQLPEMHYGWWAAGFLLPNEPQLGTWTVDARLNGVTVASDSFQVVLEFTNIPGDANGNSRVDQEDAKILAAHWGQSGGWARGDFNNDGVVNALDASILAANWGHGMRESAAVPEPSALALLTALLFLAGSRLRRSRELSVAC
;
A
#
# COMPACT_ATOMS: atom_id res chain seq x y z
N MET A 1 -53.41 3.55 36.14
CA MET A 1 -52.82 4.04 37.42
C MET A 1 -51.45 3.40 37.57
N SER A 2 -50.39 4.18 37.36
CA SER A 2 -48.99 3.82 37.69
C SER A 2 -48.79 3.81 39.22
N PRO A 3 -47.65 3.33 39.79
CA PRO A 3 -46.37 3.01 39.13
C PRO A 3 -45.69 1.69 39.56
N ILE A 4 -44.88 1.15 38.64
CA ILE A 4 -43.83 0.17 38.93
C ILE A 4 -42.62 0.93 39.47
N ARG A 5 -42.13 0.52 40.66
CA ARG A 5 -40.91 1.06 41.28
C ARG A 5 -39.68 0.35 40.72
N ASN A 6 -38.75 1.16 40.23
CA ASN A 6 -37.37 0.82 39.94
C ASN A 6 -36.66 0.24 41.17
N ALA A 7 -35.97 -0.89 40.99
CA ALA A 7 -34.88 -1.30 41.85
C ALA A 7 -33.64 -1.48 40.97
N CYS A 8 -32.75 -0.47 41.00
CA CYS A 8 -31.40 -0.56 40.48
C CYS A 8 -30.61 -1.55 41.35
N ILE A 9 -30.13 -2.64 40.75
CA ILE A 9 -29.03 -3.44 41.30
C ILE A 9 -27.78 -3.04 40.51
N LEU A 10 -26.94 -2.19 41.11
CA LEU A 10 -25.56 -2.02 40.69
C LEU A 10 -24.81 -3.31 41.05
N ALA A 11 -24.47 -4.12 40.04
CA ALA A 11 -23.40 -5.10 40.17
C ALA A 11 -22.12 -4.45 39.64
N ALA A 12 -21.35 -3.84 40.55
CA ALA A 12 -19.98 -3.43 40.28
C ALA A 12 -19.11 -4.70 40.21
N GLY A 13 -19.06 -5.32 39.03
CA GLY A 13 -18.07 -6.34 38.71
C GLY A 13 -16.71 -5.67 38.51
N LEU A 14 -15.94 -5.59 39.58
CA LEU A 14 -14.53 -5.22 39.53
C LEU A 14 -13.78 -6.34 38.78
N LEU A 15 -13.66 -6.20 37.46
CA LEU A 15 -12.69 -6.95 36.67
C LEU A 15 -11.30 -6.44 37.06
N LEU A 16 -10.76 -7.03 38.13
CA LEU A 16 -9.34 -7.01 38.41
C LEU A 16 -8.66 -7.73 37.26
N PHE A 17 -8.18 -6.98 36.27
CA PHE A 17 -7.07 -7.44 35.45
C PHE A 17 -5.89 -7.62 36.41
N ALA A 18 -5.68 -8.85 36.85
CA ALA A 18 -4.40 -9.25 37.37
C ALA A 18 -3.42 -9.08 36.21
N CYS A 19 -2.69 -7.96 36.21
CA CYS A 19 -1.47 -7.81 35.44
C CYS A 19 -0.49 -8.83 36.03
N GLY A 20 -0.55 -10.07 35.53
CA GLY A 20 0.55 -11.00 35.71
C GLY A 20 1.79 -10.38 35.07
N PRO A 21 3.01 -10.65 35.58
CA PRO A 21 4.21 -10.17 34.92
C PRO A 21 4.16 -10.65 33.47
N ALA A 22 4.16 -9.72 32.51
CA ALA A 22 4.34 -10.04 31.11
C ALA A 22 5.57 -10.93 31.03
N ARG A 23 5.43 -12.12 30.44
CA ARG A 23 6.58 -12.99 30.20
C ARG A 23 7.52 -12.22 29.28
N ALA A 24 8.66 -11.77 29.81
CA ALA A 24 9.70 -11.15 29.01
C ALA A 24 10.07 -12.10 27.86
N GLY A 25 9.93 -11.63 26.61
CA GLY A 25 10.28 -12.38 25.41
C GLY A 25 9.14 -13.02 24.62
N VAL A 26 7.88 -12.59 24.78
CA VAL A 26 6.82 -12.92 23.81
C VAL A 26 6.48 -11.66 23.00
N PHE A 27 6.82 -11.71 21.72
CA PHE A 27 6.62 -10.65 20.74
C PHE A 27 5.26 -10.77 20.05
N VAL A 28 4.67 -9.62 19.75
CA VAL A 28 3.63 -9.47 18.73
C VAL A 28 4.29 -9.15 17.40
N THR A 29 3.62 -9.43 16.29
CA THR A 29 4.09 -9.08 14.94
C THR A 29 4.42 -7.59 14.86
N PRO A 30 5.64 -7.20 14.42
CA PRO A 30 6.14 -5.83 14.55
C PRO A 30 5.66 -4.89 13.42
N ILE A 31 4.72 -5.35 12.60
CA ILE A 31 4.18 -4.64 11.45
C ILE A 31 2.67 -4.87 11.40
N SER A 32 1.91 -3.82 11.08
CA SER A 32 0.45 -3.93 10.88
C SER A 32 0.11 -4.47 9.50
N GLY A 33 -1.09 -5.05 9.38
CA GLY A 33 -1.58 -5.67 8.15
C GLY A 33 -1.70 -7.19 8.30
N VAL A 34 -2.28 -7.82 7.29
CA VAL A 34 -2.48 -9.26 7.20
C VAL A 34 -1.23 -9.90 6.57
N PRO A 35 -0.54 -10.81 7.29
CA PRO A 35 0.61 -11.53 6.74
C PRO A 35 0.25 -12.25 5.43
N PHE A 36 1.15 -12.19 4.46
CA PHE A 36 1.05 -12.79 3.11
C PHE A 36 -0.05 -12.20 2.20
N GLU A 37 -0.76 -11.16 2.65
CA GLU A 37 -1.68 -10.36 1.85
C GLU A 37 -1.17 -8.92 1.73
N ASP A 38 -0.92 -8.26 2.87
CA ASP A 38 -0.40 -6.89 2.90
C ASP A 38 1.13 -6.84 2.86
N TRP A 39 1.81 -7.86 3.39
CA TRP A 39 3.27 -7.94 3.43
C TRP A 39 3.71 -9.39 3.53
N ALA A 40 4.94 -9.71 3.13
CA ALA A 40 5.49 -11.06 3.24
C ALA A 40 6.86 -11.06 3.92
N VAL A 41 7.22 -12.17 4.56
CA VAL A 41 8.60 -12.38 5.01
C VAL A 41 9.43 -12.87 3.83
N VAL A 42 10.54 -12.18 3.54
CA VAL A 42 11.42 -12.54 2.41
C VAL A 42 12.81 -12.99 2.85
N HIS A 43 13.25 -12.59 4.05
CA HIS A 43 14.49 -13.08 4.64
C HIS A 43 14.33 -13.33 6.14
N TYR A 44 14.93 -14.40 6.63
CA TYR A 44 15.15 -14.72 8.04
C TYR A 44 16.61 -14.51 8.42
N VAL A 45 16.92 -14.64 9.71
CA VAL A 45 18.29 -14.56 10.22
C VAL A 45 19.19 -15.63 9.60
N ASP A 46 20.38 -15.24 9.15
CA ASP A 46 21.43 -16.15 8.71
C ASP A 46 22.07 -16.86 9.91
N LEU A 47 21.98 -18.18 9.94
CA LEU A 47 22.52 -19.02 11.00
C LEU A 47 23.96 -19.48 10.75
N THR A 48 24.52 -19.24 9.55
CA THR A 48 25.86 -19.70 9.16
C THR A 48 26.80 -18.60 8.63
N PRO A 49 26.77 -17.37 9.18
CA PRO A 49 27.50 -16.24 8.60
C PRO A 49 29.01 -16.54 8.50
N GLY A 50 29.58 -16.20 7.35
CA GLY A 50 30.98 -16.41 6.97
C GLY A 50 31.31 -17.81 6.45
N SER A 51 30.35 -18.74 6.48
CA SER A 51 30.53 -20.14 6.05
C SER A 51 29.48 -20.64 5.06
N GLY A 52 28.50 -19.80 4.72
CA GLY A 52 27.38 -20.08 3.85
C GLY A 52 26.13 -19.33 4.35
N ILE A 53 25.00 -19.59 3.71
CA ILE A 53 23.70 -19.02 4.10
C ILE A 53 22.77 -20.14 4.54
N SER A 54 22.03 -19.92 5.62
CA SER A 54 21.07 -20.89 6.14
C SER A 54 20.03 -20.19 7.01
N ASP A 55 18.77 -20.26 6.62
CA ASP A 55 17.66 -19.87 7.51
C ASP A 55 17.42 -20.91 8.61
N TYR A 56 16.39 -20.70 9.43
CA TYR A 56 16.05 -21.56 10.57
C TYR A 56 15.53 -22.97 10.19
N ARG A 57 15.17 -23.20 8.93
CA ARG A 57 14.82 -24.51 8.35
C ARG A 57 15.95 -25.11 7.52
N GLY A 58 17.08 -24.41 7.38
CA GLY A 58 18.21 -24.84 6.56
C GLY A 58 18.07 -24.48 5.07
N GLY A 59 17.13 -23.59 4.73
CA GLY A 59 16.91 -23.07 3.38
C GLY A 59 17.68 -21.77 3.11
N ALA A 60 17.40 -21.19 1.94
CA ALA A 60 18.04 -19.98 1.44
C ALA A 60 17.17 -18.71 1.58
N TYR A 61 16.13 -18.71 2.43
CA TYR A 61 15.37 -17.49 2.77
C TYR A 61 16.19 -16.58 3.70
N THR A 62 17.37 -16.16 3.26
CA THR A 62 18.32 -15.28 3.94
C THR A 62 19.44 -14.91 2.97
N TYR A 63 20.31 -13.98 3.37
CA TYR A 63 21.56 -13.71 2.68
C TYR A 63 22.72 -13.62 3.68
N GLU A 64 23.95 -13.55 3.17
CA GLU A 64 25.17 -13.58 3.98
C GLU A 64 25.17 -12.49 5.05
N GLY A 65 25.22 -12.91 6.31
CA GLY A 65 25.28 -12.01 7.46
C GLY A 65 23.96 -11.32 7.82
N HIS A 66 22.83 -11.75 7.27
CA HIS A 66 21.53 -11.15 7.56
C HIS A 66 21.14 -11.33 9.04
N GLY A 67 21.01 -10.22 9.78
CA GLY A 67 20.84 -10.19 11.24
C GLY A 67 19.39 -10.16 11.74
N GLY A 68 18.41 -10.16 10.84
CA GLY A 68 17.02 -9.88 11.19
C GLY A 68 16.01 -10.67 10.39
N VAL A 69 14.77 -10.18 10.40
CA VAL A 69 13.65 -10.67 9.60
C VAL A 69 13.12 -9.51 8.78
N ASP A 70 13.01 -9.71 7.46
CA ASP A 70 12.54 -8.68 6.53
C ASP A 70 11.07 -8.91 6.19
N TYR A 71 10.22 -7.93 6.54
CA TYR A 71 8.80 -7.89 6.18
C TYR A 71 8.60 -6.89 5.04
N VAL A 72 8.48 -7.38 3.80
CA VAL A 72 8.43 -6.56 2.58
C VAL A 72 7.00 -6.14 2.24
N LEU A 73 6.85 -4.91 1.74
CA LEU A 73 5.63 -4.41 1.11
C LEU A 73 5.68 -4.67 -0.40
N ALA A 74 4.53 -4.60 -1.08
CA ALA A 74 4.50 -4.77 -2.53
C ALA A 74 5.31 -3.67 -3.26
N ASN A 75 5.15 -2.40 -2.87
CA ASN A 75 5.71 -1.24 -3.58
C ASN A 75 5.65 0.04 -2.73
N PHE A 76 6.22 1.13 -3.25
CA PHE A 76 6.19 2.44 -2.60
C PHE A 76 4.80 3.06 -2.53
N ALA A 77 3.87 2.74 -3.44
CA ALA A 77 2.49 3.21 -3.30
C ALA A 77 1.84 2.66 -2.03
N GLN A 78 2.18 1.43 -1.60
CA GLN A 78 1.77 0.88 -0.31
C GLN A 78 2.50 1.55 0.87
N MET A 79 3.80 1.82 0.74
CA MET A 79 4.58 2.59 1.73
C MET A 79 3.95 3.98 1.99
N ASP A 80 3.51 4.65 0.93
CA ASP A 80 2.92 5.99 0.96
C ASP A 80 1.56 6.03 1.66
N GLN A 81 0.81 4.91 1.64
CA GLN A 81 -0.42 4.74 2.44
C GLN A 81 -0.14 4.74 3.95
N GLY A 82 1.10 4.47 4.34
CA GLY A 82 1.57 4.46 5.73
C GLY A 82 1.26 3.14 6.42
N VAL A 83 2.22 2.21 6.39
CA VAL A 83 2.12 0.92 7.10
C VAL A 83 2.74 1.05 8.50
N PRO A 84 1.96 0.90 9.58
CA PRO A 84 2.48 1.03 10.94
C PRO A 84 3.50 -0.04 11.33
N VAL A 85 4.62 0.41 11.91
CA VAL A 85 5.57 -0.43 12.63
C VAL A 85 5.21 -0.40 14.11
N LEU A 86 5.14 -1.58 14.72
CA LEU A 86 4.67 -1.80 16.08
C LEU A 86 5.81 -2.30 16.97
N ALA A 87 5.89 -1.80 18.20
CA ALA A 87 6.78 -2.36 19.21
C ALA A 87 6.40 -3.82 19.49
N ALA A 88 7.30 -4.75 19.20
CA ALA A 88 7.08 -6.19 19.35
C ALA A 88 6.80 -6.59 20.81
N ALA A 89 7.39 -5.89 21.78
CA ALA A 89 7.11 -6.08 23.20
C ALA A 89 7.14 -4.74 23.95
N ALA A 90 6.62 -4.74 25.18
CA ALA A 90 6.76 -3.58 26.06
C ALA A 90 8.24 -3.33 26.40
N GLY A 91 8.65 -2.07 26.51
CA GLY A 91 10.05 -1.72 26.75
C GLY A 91 10.28 -0.22 26.82
N THR A 92 11.54 0.20 26.81
CA THR A 92 11.96 1.60 26.78
C THR A 92 12.72 1.89 25.48
N VAL A 93 12.35 2.95 24.77
CA VAL A 93 13.08 3.40 23.59
C VAL A 93 14.45 3.91 24.00
N ILE A 94 15.52 3.38 23.42
CA ILE A 94 16.90 3.74 23.76
C ILE A 94 17.66 4.44 22.64
N ALA A 95 17.19 4.33 21.39
CA ALA A 95 17.76 5.06 20.25
C ALA A 95 16.70 5.31 19.18
N VAL A 96 16.85 6.43 18.47
CA VAL A 96 16.00 6.87 17.36
C VAL A 96 16.88 7.57 16.32
N GLU A 97 16.67 7.25 15.04
CA GLU A 97 17.06 8.05 13.87
C GLU A 97 15.87 8.06 12.90
N GLU A 98 15.53 9.23 12.37
CA GLU A 98 14.32 9.42 11.56
C GLU A 98 14.50 10.38 10.38
N SER A 99 15.70 10.94 10.20
CA SER A 99 15.95 12.04 9.27
C SER A 99 16.48 11.61 7.89
N ARG A 100 16.82 10.33 7.73
CA ARG A 100 17.48 9.76 6.54
C ARG A 100 16.49 9.60 5.40
N PHE A 101 17.02 9.70 4.18
CA PHE A 101 16.24 9.43 2.97
C PHE A 101 15.74 7.98 2.98
N ASP A 102 14.50 7.78 2.53
CA ASP A 102 13.72 6.57 2.80
C ASP A 102 13.01 5.97 1.58
N ARG A 103 13.44 6.34 0.38
CA ARG A 103 12.91 5.81 -0.88
C ARG A 103 14.03 5.18 -1.74
N ASN A 104 14.94 4.46 -1.08
CA ASN A 104 16.00 3.73 -1.75
C ASN A 104 15.45 2.46 -2.43
N TYR A 105 15.97 2.12 -3.60
CA TYR A 105 15.74 0.83 -4.27
C TYR A 105 17.01 0.38 -5.01
N LEU A 106 17.03 -0.84 -5.55
CA LEU A 106 18.25 -1.50 -6.08
C LEU A 106 19.13 -0.61 -6.97
N ASP A 107 18.53 0.14 -7.91
CA ASP A 107 19.24 1.01 -8.85
C ASP A 107 19.31 2.48 -8.41
N HIS A 108 18.84 2.80 -7.21
CA HIS A 108 18.72 4.15 -6.67
C HIS A 108 18.94 4.21 -5.15
N ILE A 109 20.20 4.04 -4.74
CA ILE A 109 20.63 4.25 -3.36
C ILE A 109 21.18 5.67 -3.19
N VAL A 110 20.48 6.51 -2.43
CA VAL A 110 20.85 7.90 -2.15
C VAL A 110 21.56 8.05 -0.81
N ASP A 111 21.08 7.35 0.22
CA ASP A 111 21.62 7.37 1.58
C ASP A 111 21.67 5.95 2.12
N THR A 112 22.83 5.51 2.60
CA THR A 112 23.02 4.16 3.16
C THR A 112 22.81 4.10 4.67
N GLU A 113 22.69 5.25 5.35
CA GLU A 113 22.37 5.29 6.78
C GLU A 113 20.84 5.13 6.99
N PRO A 114 20.38 4.17 7.81
CA PRO A 114 18.96 3.91 7.96
C PRO A 114 18.31 4.78 9.05
N ASN A 115 17.00 4.98 8.93
CA ASN A 115 16.15 5.36 10.06
C ASN A 115 15.82 4.12 10.87
N TYR A 116 15.78 4.26 12.20
CA TYR A 116 15.51 3.15 13.10
C TYR A 116 14.98 3.59 14.46
N VAL A 117 14.37 2.64 15.16
CA VAL A 117 14.05 2.72 16.58
C VAL A 117 14.65 1.49 17.27
N ILE A 118 15.26 1.67 18.44
CA ILE A 118 15.70 0.55 19.29
C ILE A 118 14.93 0.57 20.60
N VAL A 119 14.36 -0.57 20.99
CA VAL A 119 13.62 -0.75 22.23
C VAL A 119 14.33 -1.77 23.13
N ASP A 120 14.66 -1.35 24.35
CA ASP A 120 15.16 -2.22 25.42
C ASP A 120 13.99 -2.83 26.21
N HIS A 121 13.95 -4.15 26.28
CA HIS A 121 12.91 -4.92 26.99
C HIS A 121 13.37 -5.41 28.37
N GLY A 122 14.60 -5.09 28.78
CA GLY A 122 15.23 -5.63 29.98
C GLY A 122 15.90 -6.98 29.76
N ASP A 123 16.63 -7.47 30.77
CA ASP A 123 17.35 -8.75 30.75
C ASP A 123 18.28 -8.95 29.53
N GLY A 124 18.83 -7.83 29.05
CA GLY A 124 19.73 -7.77 27.90
C GLY A 124 19.04 -8.02 26.55
N LEU A 125 17.71 -8.10 26.49
CA LEU A 125 16.92 -8.25 25.27
C LEU A 125 16.57 -6.89 24.69
N TRP A 126 16.95 -6.63 23.44
CA TRP A 126 16.50 -5.46 22.68
C TRP A 126 16.03 -5.84 21.29
N THR A 127 15.15 -5.02 20.74
CA THR A 127 14.68 -5.11 19.36
C THR A 127 15.06 -3.85 18.58
N ASN A 128 15.38 -4.04 17.30
CA ASN A 128 15.72 -2.99 16.34
C ASN A 128 14.70 -3.00 15.21
N TYR A 129 14.17 -1.82 14.88
CA TYR A 129 13.20 -1.64 13.81
C TYR A 129 13.83 -0.69 12.80
N VAL A 130 14.26 -1.21 11.65
CA VAL A 130 15.13 -0.52 10.70
C VAL A 130 14.40 -0.26 9.38
N HIS A 131 14.99 0.60 8.54
CA HIS A 131 14.47 1.07 7.26
C HIS A 131 13.21 1.93 7.39
N LEU A 132 13.00 2.56 8.55
CA LEU A 132 11.80 3.35 8.82
C LEU A 132 11.62 4.53 7.87
N ARG A 133 10.37 4.92 7.65
CA ARG A 133 10.00 6.07 6.85
C ARG A 133 10.49 7.35 7.52
N LYS A 134 11.03 8.26 6.72
CA LYS A 134 11.53 9.56 7.17
C LYS A 134 10.40 10.36 7.82
N ASP A 135 10.74 11.06 8.91
CA ASP A 135 9.83 11.93 9.66
C ASP A 135 8.55 11.20 10.14
N SER A 136 8.61 9.87 10.35
CA SER A 136 7.46 9.04 10.72
C SER A 136 7.52 8.47 12.13
N VAL A 137 8.66 8.59 12.83
CA VAL A 137 8.85 8.01 14.16
C VAL A 137 8.00 8.79 15.17
N ASP A 138 7.12 8.09 15.89
CA ASP A 138 6.15 8.69 16.82
C ASP A 138 6.50 8.43 18.29
N VAL A 139 7.79 8.18 18.55
CA VAL A 139 8.33 7.93 19.89
C VAL A 139 9.65 8.64 20.10
N SER A 140 9.98 8.90 21.37
CA SER A 140 11.23 9.56 21.76
C SER A 140 12.10 8.67 22.66
N VAL A 141 13.41 8.88 22.63
CA VAL A 141 14.35 8.20 23.55
C VAL A 141 13.93 8.42 25.01
N GLY A 142 13.87 7.34 25.78
CA GLY A 142 13.39 7.30 27.16
C GLY A 142 11.90 7.04 27.31
N GLN A 143 11.12 7.02 26.22
CA GLN A 143 9.71 6.69 26.24
C GLN A 143 9.50 5.20 26.52
N VAL A 144 8.58 4.90 27.44
CA VAL A 144 8.09 3.53 27.66
C VAL A 144 7.00 3.23 26.62
N VAL A 145 7.13 2.10 25.94
CA VAL A 145 6.18 1.62 24.93
C VAL A 145 5.53 0.32 25.40
N SER A 146 4.29 0.09 24.97
CA SER A 146 3.59 -1.20 25.15
C SER A 146 3.75 -2.08 23.92
N ALA A 147 3.62 -3.41 24.08
CA ALA A 147 3.55 -4.32 22.93
C ALA A 147 2.38 -3.92 22.01
N GLY A 148 2.62 -3.89 20.70
CA GLY A 148 1.65 -3.46 19.69
C GLY A 148 1.45 -1.94 19.59
N GLN A 149 2.18 -1.14 20.37
CA GLN A 149 2.16 0.31 20.21
C GLN A 149 2.88 0.69 18.92
N GLN A 150 2.27 1.54 18.09
CA GLN A 150 2.94 2.11 16.92
C GLN A 150 4.15 2.96 17.34
N ILE A 151 5.27 2.78 16.64
CA ILE A 151 6.53 3.50 16.88
C ILE A 151 7.06 4.22 15.65
N GLY A 152 6.55 3.89 14.46
CA GLY A 152 6.92 4.54 13.20
C GLY A 152 6.12 3.96 12.04
N LEU A 153 6.53 4.29 10.82
CA LEU A 153 6.00 3.69 9.59
C LEU A 153 7.11 2.96 8.82
N VAL A 154 6.72 1.94 8.06
CA VAL A 154 7.63 1.24 7.14
C VAL A 154 8.12 2.21 6.06
N GLY A 155 9.41 2.17 5.76
CA GLY A 155 10.05 2.96 4.72
C GLY A 155 10.99 2.10 3.87
N SER A 156 11.93 2.76 3.19
CA SER A 156 13.09 2.15 2.53
C SER A 156 14.34 2.99 2.76
N SER A 157 14.64 3.32 4.03
CA SER A 157 15.83 4.11 4.37
C SER A 157 17.08 3.27 4.53
N GLY A 158 18.25 3.86 4.33
CA GLY A 158 19.52 3.12 4.38
C GLY A 158 19.70 2.13 3.24
N TYR A 159 20.53 1.10 3.44
CA TYR A 159 20.84 0.12 2.39
C TYR A 159 19.67 -0.87 2.17
N SER A 160 18.65 -0.41 1.44
CA SER A 160 17.39 -1.12 1.19
C SER A 160 17.05 -1.11 -0.31
N TYR A 161 16.53 -2.22 -0.83
CA TYR A 161 16.17 -2.37 -2.24
C TYR A 161 14.68 -2.26 -2.53
N ASP A 162 13.83 -2.42 -1.52
CA ASP A 162 12.37 -2.34 -1.57
C ASP A 162 11.84 -1.87 -0.22
N PRO A 163 10.65 -1.25 -0.14
CA PRO A 163 10.07 -0.84 1.14
C PRO A 163 9.77 -2.05 2.03
N HIS A 164 10.43 -2.12 3.18
CA HIS A 164 10.30 -3.24 4.12
C HIS A 164 10.64 -2.82 5.55
N LEU A 165 10.17 -3.59 6.53
CA LEU A 165 10.66 -3.53 7.89
C LEU A 165 11.74 -4.60 8.08
N HIS A 166 12.96 -4.18 8.42
CA HIS A 166 13.98 -5.08 8.95
C HIS A 166 13.90 -5.09 10.48
N PHE A 167 13.58 -6.25 11.04
CA PHE A 167 13.40 -6.46 12.48
C PHE A 167 14.50 -7.36 13.04
N GLU A 168 15.31 -6.82 13.95
CA GLU A 168 16.31 -7.60 14.67
C GLU A 168 15.89 -7.79 16.12
N ALA A 169 16.12 -8.98 16.66
CA ALA A 169 16.08 -9.23 18.09
C ALA A 169 17.45 -9.71 18.55
N THR A 170 17.97 -9.15 19.63
CA THR A 170 19.25 -9.58 20.17
C THR A 170 19.17 -9.75 21.68
N ARG A 171 20.02 -10.62 22.23
CA ARG A 171 20.16 -10.82 23.67
C ARG A 171 21.61 -10.85 24.09
N ASN A 172 21.95 -10.00 25.04
CA ASN A 172 23.32 -9.85 25.54
C ASN A 172 24.34 -9.60 24.40
N GLY A 173 23.93 -8.83 23.39
CA GLY A 173 24.76 -8.47 22.24
C GLY A 173 24.84 -9.49 21.11
N ASN A 174 24.05 -10.58 21.15
CA ASN A 174 24.01 -11.59 20.08
C ASN A 174 22.64 -11.58 19.41
N VAL A 175 22.62 -11.58 18.06
CA VAL A 175 21.40 -11.76 17.26
C VAL A 175 20.73 -13.09 17.63
N ILE A 176 19.40 -13.07 17.67
CA ILE A 176 18.57 -14.25 17.92
C ILE A 176 17.69 -14.50 16.69
N SER A 177 17.72 -15.74 16.19
CA SER A 177 16.71 -16.22 15.27
C SER A 177 15.42 -16.56 16.04
N THR A 178 14.48 -15.63 16.06
CA THR A 178 13.20 -15.78 16.79
C THR A 178 12.32 -16.88 16.19
N TYR A 179 12.45 -17.17 14.89
CA TYR A 179 11.71 -18.23 14.21
C TYR A 179 12.31 -19.63 14.38
N ALA A 180 13.51 -19.76 14.96
CA ALA A 180 14.07 -21.08 15.33
C ALA A 180 13.30 -21.76 16.48
N ASP A 181 12.66 -20.97 17.36
CA ASP A 181 11.70 -21.46 18.35
C ASP A 181 10.47 -20.51 18.40
N PRO A 182 9.60 -20.57 17.38
CA PRO A 182 8.59 -19.56 17.16
C PRO A 182 7.57 -19.50 18.30
N GLY A 183 7.23 -20.65 18.90
CA GLY A 183 6.31 -20.73 20.03
C GLY A 183 6.87 -20.18 21.34
N TYR A 184 8.20 -20.02 21.45
CA TYR A 184 8.81 -19.31 22.57
C TYR A 184 8.71 -17.79 22.39
N TRP A 185 8.96 -17.30 21.16
CA TRP A 185 9.15 -15.88 20.87
C TRP A 185 7.91 -15.14 20.43
N TRP A 186 6.90 -15.77 19.85
CA TRP A 186 5.77 -15.07 19.23
C TRP A 186 4.44 -15.44 19.87
N THR A 187 3.56 -14.44 20.07
CA THR A 187 2.18 -14.69 20.51
C THR A 187 1.40 -15.48 19.47
N GLU A 188 1.62 -15.15 18.20
CA GLU A 188 0.98 -15.74 17.03
C GLU A 188 2.07 -15.97 15.97
N PRO A 189 2.78 -17.10 16.04
CA PRO A 189 3.88 -17.34 15.11
C PRO A 189 3.36 -17.53 13.69
N LEU A 190 4.04 -16.89 12.73
CA LEU A 190 3.71 -17.01 11.31
C LEU A 190 4.09 -18.39 10.77
N ALA A 191 3.39 -18.80 9.71
CA ALA A 191 3.84 -19.89 8.86
C ALA A 191 5.20 -19.53 8.22
N TYR A 192 5.96 -20.56 7.84
CA TYR A 192 7.19 -20.34 7.07
C TYR A 192 6.83 -19.75 5.70
N ALA A 193 7.49 -18.66 5.34
CA ALA A 193 7.22 -17.91 4.11
C ALA A 193 7.27 -18.76 2.84
N GLY A 194 8.23 -19.68 2.72
CA GLY A 194 8.32 -20.58 1.56
C GLY A 194 7.15 -21.58 1.44
N ASP A 195 6.36 -21.77 2.50
CA ASP A 195 5.14 -22.58 2.45
C ASP A 195 3.89 -21.73 2.11
N MET A 196 4.06 -20.41 1.93
CA MET A 196 2.99 -19.44 1.72
C MET A 196 3.14 -18.67 0.39
N PRO A 197 3.29 -19.34 -0.76
CA PRO A 197 3.40 -18.67 -2.05
C PRO A 197 2.16 -17.84 -2.37
N GLY A 198 2.36 -16.64 -2.92
CA GLY A 198 1.25 -15.74 -3.26
C GLY A 198 1.70 -14.49 -4.00
N SER A 199 0.78 -13.53 -4.10
CA SER A 199 1.03 -12.23 -4.69
C SER A 199 0.61 -11.11 -3.74
N LEU A 200 1.45 -10.08 -3.59
CA LEU A 200 1.14 -8.92 -2.73
C LEU A 200 0.38 -7.83 -3.50
N ASP A 201 0.63 -7.67 -4.80
CA ASP A 201 -0.08 -6.71 -5.65
C ASP A 201 0.01 -7.16 -7.11
N HIS A 202 -0.97 -6.73 -7.90
CA HIS A 202 -1.04 -6.98 -9.34
C HIS A 202 -1.87 -5.92 -10.05
N GLY A 203 -1.73 -5.85 -11.37
CA GLY A 203 -2.52 -4.92 -12.18
C GLY A 203 -2.34 -5.07 -13.68
N MET A 204 -3.25 -4.43 -14.41
CA MET A 204 -3.21 -4.32 -15.87
C MET A 204 -2.53 -3.02 -16.32
N THR A 205 -1.68 -3.09 -17.33
CA THR A 205 -1.06 -1.94 -18.01
C THR A 205 -0.91 -2.20 -19.52
N ASP A 206 -0.56 -1.19 -20.31
CA ASP A 206 -0.41 -1.26 -21.77
C ASP A 206 1.03 -1.39 -22.28
N HIS A 207 2.00 -1.48 -21.36
CA HIS A 207 3.40 -1.66 -21.67
C HIS A 207 4.06 -2.60 -20.67
N LEU A 208 5.26 -3.09 -20.98
CA LEU A 208 6.06 -3.81 -19.99
C LEU A 208 6.63 -2.78 -18.99
N PRO A 209 6.30 -2.84 -17.69
CA PRO A 209 6.81 -1.87 -16.73
C PRO A 209 8.33 -1.89 -16.62
N ASP A 210 8.94 -0.72 -16.46
CA ASP A 210 10.37 -0.62 -16.15
C ASP A 210 10.67 -0.76 -14.63
N ASN A 211 11.95 -0.79 -14.26
CA ASN A 211 12.38 -0.95 -12.87
C ASN A 211 11.84 0.16 -11.96
N THR A 212 11.67 1.39 -12.45
CA THR A 212 11.13 2.48 -11.64
C THR A 212 9.64 2.28 -11.40
N GLU A 213 8.90 1.90 -12.44
CA GLU A 213 7.45 1.72 -12.38
C GLU A 213 7.04 0.58 -11.45
N ILE A 214 7.76 -0.55 -11.45
CA ILE A 214 7.45 -1.66 -10.55
C ILE A 214 7.56 -1.24 -9.08
N HIS A 215 8.59 -0.48 -8.70
CA HIS A 215 8.74 -0.02 -7.32
C HIS A 215 7.72 1.07 -6.95
N GLU A 216 7.26 1.88 -7.90
CA GLU A 216 6.24 2.93 -7.66
C GLU A 216 4.79 2.42 -7.79
N ARG A 217 4.62 1.15 -8.19
CA ARG A 217 3.37 0.55 -8.68
C ARG A 217 2.99 1.07 -10.09
N PRO A 218 2.99 0.21 -11.13
CA PRO A 218 2.69 0.65 -12.49
C PRO A 218 1.27 1.24 -12.63
N GLU A 219 1.13 2.20 -13.55
CA GLU A 219 -0.17 2.81 -13.85
C GLU A 219 -1.15 1.77 -14.42
N ARG A 220 -2.43 1.90 -14.04
CA ARG A 220 -3.47 0.98 -14.46
C ARG A 220 -4.08 1.39 -15.80
N THR A 221 -4.12 0.46 -16.75
CA THR A 221 -4.89 0.58 -18.00
C THR A 221 -6.08 -0.37 -17.99
N ASP A 222 -7.29 0.19 -18.11
CA ASP A 222 -8.54 -0.58 -18.05
C ASP A 222 -9.15 -0.90 -19.42
N VAL A 223 -8.71 -0.23 -20.50
CA VAL A 223 -9.35 -0.28 -21.82
C VAL A 223 -8.32 -0.49 -22.92
N PHE A 224 -8.58 -1.48 -23.79
CA PHE A 224 -7.72 -1.90 -24.89
C PHE A 224 -8.51 -2.10 -26.19
N ARG A 225 -7.80 -2.26 -27.30
CA ARG A 225 -8.31 -2.46 -28.66
C ARG A 225 -7.62 -3.63 -29.34
N GLY A 226 -8.14 -4.01 -30.51
CA GLY A 226 -7.47 -4.97 -31.36
C GLY A 226 -6.08 -4.49 -31.77
N GLY A 227 -5.08 -5.35 -31.60
CA GLY A 227 -3.67 -5.03 -31.86
C GLY A 227 -2.91 -4.43 -30.69
N ASP A 228 -3.56 -4.11 -29.57
CA ASP A 228 -2.88 -3.68 -28.34
C ASP A 228 -2.28 -4.88 -27.60
N VAL A 229 -1.37 -4.61 -26.66
CA VAL A 229 -0.75 -5.62 -25.79
C VAL A 229 -1.06 -5.32 -24.32
N PRO A 230 -2.17 -5.82 -23.77
CA PRO A 230 -2.40 -5.82 -22.32
C PRO A 230 -1.34 -6.67 -21.61
N TYR A 231 -0.75 -6.10 -20.56
CA TYR A 231 0.16 -6.78 -19.64
C TYR A 231 -0.50 -6.93 -18.27
N LEU A 232 -0.52 -8.15 -17.74
CA LEU A 232 -0.71 -8.37 -16.31
C LEU A 232 0.67 -8.38 -15.66
N TRP A 233 0.90 -7.45 -14.72
CA TRP A 233 2.05 -7.46 -13.82
C TRP A 233 1.63 -7.94 -12.43
N LEU A 234 2.56 -8.54 -11.69
CA LEU A 234 2.36 -8.94 -10.30
C LEU A 234 3.67 -9.00 -9.53
N ASN A 235 3.57 -8.76 -8.22
CA ASN A 235 4.62 -8.96 -7.23
C ASN A 235 4.37 -10.29 -6.51
N LEU A 236 5.28 -11.25 -6.64
CA LEU A 236 5.15 -12.58 -6.00
C LEU A 236 6.06 -12.69 -4.78
N HIS A 237 5.65 -13.53 -3.85
CA HIS A 237 6.43 -13.96 -2.70
C HIS A 237 6.26 -15.48 -2.48
N GLY A 238 7.15 -16.07 -1.69
CA GLY A 238 7.04 -17.48 -1.31
C GLY A 238 7.41 -18.46 -2.43
N VAL A 239 8.07 -18.00 -3.49
CA VAL A 239 8.39 -18.79 -4.69
C VAL A 239 9.75 -19.50 -4.58
N GLU A 240 9.89 -20.64 -5.27
CA GLU A 240 11.12 -21.45 -5.31
C GLU A 240 11.56 -21.76 -6.74
N GLU A 241 12.84 -22.13 -6.90
CA GLU A 241 13.37 -22.55 -8.19
C GLU A 241 12.56 -23.73 -8.75
N GLY A 242 12.10 -23.59 -9.99
CA GLY A 242 11.34 -24.64 -10.67
C GLY A 242 9.83 -24.54 -10.48
N ASP A 243 9.34 -23.61 -9.66
CA ASP A 243 7.92 -23.25 -9.66
C ASP A 243 7.46 -22.81 -11.06
N SER A 244 6.21 -23.17 -11.37
CA SER A 244 5.58 -22.81 -12.64
C SER A 244 4.68 -21.59 -12.48
N LEU A 245 4.93 -20.54 -13.25
CA LEU A 245 4.07 -19.36 -13.33
C LEU A 245 3.44 -19.29 -14.73
N ASP A 246 2.12 -19.40 -14.79
CA ASP A 246 1.37 -19.41 -16.04
C ASP A 246 0.36 -18.28 -16.07
N PHE A 247 0.38 -17.48 -17.13
CA PHE A 247 -0.64 -16.45 -17.38
C PHE A 247 -1.65 -16.95 -18.38
N TYR A 248 -2.94 -16.87 -18.05
CA TYR A 248 -4.06 -17.31 -18.88
C TYR A 248 -4.93 -16.11 -19.25
N PHE A 249 -5.12 -15.90 -20.55
CA PHE A 249 -5.96 -14.81 -21.06
C PHE A 249 -7.28 -15.40 -21.54
N TYR A 250 -8.39 -14.93 -20.96
CA TYR A 250 -9.73 -15.37 -21.25
C TYR A 250 -10.52 -14.29 -22.00
N ARG A 251 -11.22 -14.73 -23.03
CA ARG A 251 -12.20 -13.91 -23.75
C ARG A 251 -13.43 -13.64 -22.89
N PRO A 252 -14.29 -12.68 -23.28
CA PRO A 252 -15.56 -12.40 -22.59
C PRO A 252 -16.55 -13.57 -22.54
N ASP A 253 -16.43 -14.55 -23.46
CA ASP A 253 -17.21 -15.78 -23.43
C ASP A 253 -16.66 -16.86 -22.46
N GLY A 254 -15.56 -16.55 -21.75
CA GLY A 254 -14.88 -17.44 -20.81
C GLY A 254 -13.93 -18.45 -21.48
N VAL A 255 -13.76 -18.39 -22.80
CA VAL A 255 -12.84 -19.28 -23.51
C VAL A 255 -11.41 -18.75 -23.40
N GLU A 256 -10.47 -19.65 -23.10
CA GLU A 256 -9.04 -19.34 -23.12
C GLU A 256 -8.61 -18.94 -24.54
N GLN A 257 -8.06 -17.73 -24.65
CA GLN A 257 -7.48 -17.20 -25.89
C GLN A 257 -6.00 -17.54 -25.99
N ALA A 258 -5.26 -17.42 -24.88
CA ALA A 258 -3.82 -17.56 -24.87
C ALA A 258 -3.28 -17.95 -23.48
N ARG A 259 -2.07 -18.51 -23.50
CA ARG A 259 -1.29 -18.86 -22.31
C ARG A 259 0.16 -18.43 -22.48
N SER A 260 0.75 -17.88 -21.42
CA SER A 260 2.19 -17.54 -21.35
C SER A 260 2.84 -18.30 -20.19
N PRO A 261 3.57 -19.41 -20.46
CA PRO A 261 4.21 -20.23 -19.43
C PRO A 261 5.61 -19.73 -19.07
N TRP A 262 5.93 -19.74 -17.77
CA TRP A 262 7.22 -19.39 -17.20
C TRP A 262 7.69 -20.46 -16.21
N GLN A 263 9.01 -20.64 -16.15
CA GLN A 263 9.67 -21.33 -15.05
C GLN A 263 10.38 -20.26 -14.21
N LEU A 264 10.11 -20.26 -12.91
CA LEU A 264 10.67 -19.26 -12.02
C LEU A 264 12.13 -19.60 -11.67
N PRO A 265 13.02 -18.58 -11.65
CA PRO A 265 14.38 -18.74 -11.16
C PRO A 265 14.38 -18.93 -9.63
N GLU A 266 15.56 -19.18 -9.05
CA GLU A 266 15.79 -19.14 -7.60
C GLU A 266 15.66 -17.70 -7.09
N MET A 267 14.43 -17.21 -6.98
CA MET A 267 14.07 -15.92 -6.39
C MET A 267 12.86 -16.14 -5.51
N HIS A 268 12.96 -15.80 -4.22
CA HIS A 268 11.90 -15.99 -3.22
C HIS A 268 10.81 -14.90 -3.28
N TYR A 269 11.12 -13.79 -3.93
CA TYR A 269 10.29 -12.61 -4.06
C TYR A 269 10.72 -11.82 -5.30
N GLY A 270 9.77 -11.14 -5.95
CA GLY A 270 10.08 -10.26 -7.08
C GLY A 270 8.88 -9.92 -7.94
N TRP A 271 9.18 -9.43 -9.14
CA TRP A 271 8.20 -8.91 -10.09
C TRP A 271 8.20 -9.70 -11.39
N TRP A 272 7.00 -9.99 -11.88
CA TRP A 272 6.78 -10.63 -13.17
C TRP A 272 5.72 -9.89 -13.96
N ALA A 273 5.79 -9.97 -15.27
CA ALA A 273 4.74 -9.48 -16.14
C ALA A 273 4.66 -10.33 -17.42
N ALA A 274 3.45 -10.51 -17.92
CA ALA A 274 3.23 -11.14 -19.21
C ALA A 274 2.20 -10.37 -20.00
N GLY A 275 2.56 -10.09 -21.26
CA GLY A 275 1.70 -9.44 -22.23
C GLY A 275 1.13 -10.43 -23.24
N PHE A 276 -0.04 -10.09 -23.79
CA PHE A 276 -0.64 -10.82 -24.91
C PHE A 276 -1.09 -9.86 -26.00
N LEU A 277 -0.63 -10.05 -27.23
CA LEU A 277 -1.09 -9.26 -28.38
C LEU A 277 -2.55 -9.63 -28.72
N LEU A 278 -3.47 -8.70 -28.50
CA LEU A 278 -4.87 -8.87 -28.86
C LEU A 278 -5.01 -9.06 -30.38
N PRO A 279 -5.88 -9.98 -30.85
CA PRO A 279 -6.20 -10.08 -32.27
C PRO A 279 -6.66 -8.74 -32.84
N ASN A 280 -6.41 -8.47 -34.12
CA ASN A 280 -6.85 -7.22 -34.77
C ASN A 280 -8.39 -7.04 -34.73
N GLU A 281 -9.15 -8.14 -34.73
CA GLU A 281 -10.61 -8.17 -34.56
C GLU A 281 -10.96 -8.98 -33.31
N PRO A 282 -10.73 -8.46 -32.10
CA PRO A 282 -10.95 -9.20 -30.86
C PRO A 282 -12.45 -9.22 -30.53
N GLN A 283 -12.87 -10.20 -29.71
CA GLN A 283 -14.20 -10.15 -29.10
C GLN A 283 -14.27 -8.94 -28.15
N LEU A 284 -15.32 -8.14 -28.28
CA LEU A 284 -15.53 -6.98 -27.42
C LEU A 284 -16.11 -7.38 -26.07
N GLY A 285 -15.83 -6.56 -25.07
CA GLY A 285 -16.30 -6.74 -23.70
C GLY A 285 -15.15 -7.01 -22.74
N THR A 286 -15.48 -7.61 -21.59
CA THR A 286 -14.52 -7.81 -20.51
C THR A 286 -13.68 -9.05 -20.73
N TRP A 287 -12.37 -8.87 -20.88
CA TRP A 287 -11.39 -9.93 -20.87
C TRP A 287 -10.86 -10.13 -19.46
N THR A 288 -10.43 -11.34 -19.13
CA THR A 288 -9.87 -11.68 -17.81
C THR A 288 -8.49 -12.28 -17.99
N VAL A 289 -7.58 -11.98 -17.08
CA VAL A 289 -6.24 -12.58 -17.04
C VAL A 289 -6.02 -13.19 -15.67
N ASP A 290 -5.68 -14.48 -15.63
CA ASP A 290 -5.27 -15.17 -14.40
C ASP A 290 -3.77 -15.44 -14.43
N ALA A 291 -3.06 -15.12 -13.36
CA ALA A 291 -1.73 -15.67 -13.10
C ALA A 291 -1.85 -16.86 -12.14
N ARG A 292 -1.30 -18.00 -12.53
CA ARG A 292 -1.33 -19.24 -11.75
C ARG A 292 0.07 -19.69 -11.39
N LEU A 293 0.32 -19.80 -10.10
CA LEU A 293 1.53 -20.37 -9.53
C LEU A 293 1.26 -21.83 -9.17
N ASN A 294 2.00 -22.76 -9.79
CA ASN A 294 1.81 -24.20 -9.62
C ASN A 294 0.36 -24.67 -9.83
N GLY A 295 -0.32 -24.02 -10.79
CA GLY A 295 -1.71 -24.29 -11.14
C GLY A 295 -2.76 -23.65 -10.22
N VAL A 296 -2.35 -22.97 -9.14
CA VAL A 296 -3.23 -22.22 -8.23
C VAL A 296 -3.25 -20.76 -8.66
N THR A 297 -4.44 -20.17 -8.77
CA THR A 297 -4.56 -18.74 -9.14
C THR A 297 -4.11 -17.86 -7.99
N VAL A 298 -3.08 -17.05 -8.22
CA VAL A 298 -2.49 -16.12 -7.23
C VAL A 298 -2.80 -14.66 -7.54
N ALA A 299 -3.11 -14.35 -8.81
CA ALA A 299 -3.62 -13.05 -9.22
C ALA A 299 -4.66 -13.22 -10.33
N SER A 300 -5.67 -12.36 -10.33
CA SER A 300 -6.67 -12.29 -11.40
C SER A 300 -7.10 -10.82 -11.57
N ASP A 301 -7.13 -10.37 -12.82
CA ASP A 301 -7.57 -9.02 -13.17
C ASP A 301 -8.34 -9.05 -14.51
N SER A 302 -8.94 -7.92 -14.86
CA SER A 302 -9.76 -7.79 -16.06
C SER A 302 -9.57 -6.43 -16.72
N PHE A 303 -9.85 -6.39 -18.01
CA PHE A 303 -9.83 -5.17 -18.82
C PHE A 303 -10.94 -5.20 -19.87
N GLN A 304 -11.35 -4.04 -20.36
CA GLN A 304 -12.35 -3.92 -21.42
C GLN A 304 -11.68 -3.87 -22.79
N VAL A 305 -12.25 -4.59 -23.76
CA VAL A 305 -11.89 -4.47 -25.18
C VAL A 305 -13.03 -3.84 -25.96
N VAL A 306 -12.73 -2.76 -26.69
CA VAL A 306 -13.70 -1.94 -27.42
C VAL A 306 -13.28 -1.74 -28.88
N LEU A 307 -14.25 -1.51 -29.79
CA LEU A 307 -13.99 -1.29 -31.22
C LEU A 307 -13.29 0.03 -31.50
N GLU A 308 -13.68 1.04 -30.74
CA GLU A 308 -13.12 2.38 -30.73
C GLU A 308 -13.05 2.75 -29.24
N PHE A 309 -12.12 3.64 -28.84
CA PHE A 309 -12.40 4.38 -27.61
C PHE A 309 -13.77 4.97 -27.86
N THR A 310 -14.75 4.70 -27.00
CA THR A 310 -15.96 5.52 -27.08
C THR A 310 -15.42 6.92 -26.90
N ASN A 311 -15.41 7.67 -28.00
CA ASN A 311 -14.81 8.98 -28.07
C ASN A 311 -15.67 9.83 -27.13
N ILE A 312 -15.31 9.86 -25.85
CA ILE A 312 -16.01 10.61 -24.82
C ILE A 312 -15.85 12.05 -25.28
N PRO A 313 -16.93 12.73 -25.70
CA PRO A 313 -16.79 14.03 -26.35
C PRO A 313 -16.01 14.97 -25.42
N GLY A 314 -14.83 15.44 -25.84
CA GLY A 314 -13.94 16.22 -24.97
C GLY A 314 -12.69 15.52 -24.45
N ASP A 315 -12.58 14.19 -24.57
CA ASP A 315 -11.41 13.39 -24.17
C ASP A 315 -10.46 13.26 -25.36
N ALA A 316 -9.44 14.11 -25.42
CA ALA A 316 -8.48 14.15 -26.52
C ALA A 316 -7.34 13.14 -26.35
N ASN A 317 -6.97 12.78 -25.11
CA ASN A 317 -5.89 11.85 -24.84
C ASN A 317 -6.35 10.38 -24.72
N GLY A 318 -7.66 10.13 -24.72
CA GLY A 318 -8.26 8.81 -24.66
C GLY A 318 -8.22 8.15 -23.28
N ASN A 319 -7.96 8.93 -22.21
CA ASN A 319 -7.82 8.41 -20.84
C ASN A 319 -9.17 8.18 -20.13
N SER A 320 -10.27 8.30 -20.86
CA SER A 320 -11.65 8.20 -20.37
C SER A 320 -12.05 9.26 -19.33
N ARG A 321 -11.30 10.36 -19.25
CA ARG A 321 -11.60 11.55 -18.44
C ARG A 321 -11.68 12.75 -19.37
N VAL A 322 -12.43 13.77 -18.94
CA VAL A 322 -12.45 15.06 -19.63
C VAL A 322 -11.98 16.11 -18.65
N ASP A 323 -10.71 16.47 -18.78
CA ASP A 323 -9.99 17.28 -17.79
C ASP A 323 -9.02 18.31 -18.41
N GLN A 324 -8.12 18.82 -17.57
CA GLN A 324 -7.19 19.87 -17.96
C GLN A 324 -6.20 19.41 -19.04
N GLU A 325 -5.84 18.13 -19.08
CA GLU A 325 -4.94 17.62 -20.11
C GLU A 325 -5.59 17.68 -21.50
N ASP A 326 -6.89 17.41 -21.59
CA ASP A 326 -7.62 17.54 -22.86
C ASP A 326 -7.73 18.98 -23.33
N ALA A 327 -7.96 19.91 -22.38
CA ALA A 327 -8.00 21.33 -22.68
C ALA A 327 -6.66 21.84 -23.20
N LYS A 328 -5.53 21.33 -22.68
CA LYS A 328 -4.19 21.66 -23.19
C LYS A 328 -4.01 21.16 -24.62
N ILE A 329 -4.45 19.95 -24.93
CA ILE A 329 -4.36 19.38 -26.29
C ILE A 329 -5.17 20.21 -27.28
N LEU A 330 -6.43 20.54 -26.94
CA LEU A 330 -7.29 21.38 -27.76
C LEU A 330 -6.67 22.77 -27.98
N ALA A 331 -6.15 23.40 -26.91
CA ALA A 331 -5.53 24.72 -27.00
C ALA A 331 -4.28 24.73 -27.87
N ALA A 332 -3.47 23.67 -27.81
CA ALA A 332 -2.24 23.54 -28.61
C ALA A 332 -2.51 23.45 -30.13
N HIS A 333 -3.71 23.03 -30.53
CA HIS A 333 -4.08 22.80 -31.93
C HIS A 333 -5.13 23.79 -32.46
N TRP A 334 -5.45 24.84 -31.70
CA TRP A 334 -6.49 25.80 -32.05
C TRP A 334 -6.31 26.43 -33.45
N GLY A 335 -7.38 26.42 -34.24
CA GLY A 335 -7.42 26.95 -35.60
C GLY A 335 -6.67 26.12 -36.64
N GLN A 336 -6.14 24.96 -36.24
CA GLN A 336 -5.44 24.03 -37.13
C GLN A 336 -6.39 22.91 -37.58
N SER A 337 -6.05 22.27 -38.70
CA SER A 337 -6.72 21.04 -39.11
C SER A 337 -6.34 19.89 -38.17
N GLY A 338 -7.33 19.23 -37.60
CA GLY A 338 -7.15 18.21 -36.58
C GLY A 338 -8.07 17.02 -36.79
N GLY A 339 -7.84 15.98 -36.00
CA GLY A 339 -8.83 14.95 -35.72
C GLY A 339 -9.01 14.88 -34.20
N TRP A 340 -9.77 13.90 -33.72
CA TRP A 340 -10.13 13.75 -32.31
C TRP A 340 -8.98 13.97 -31.31
N ALA A 341 -7.84 13.30 -31.51
CA ALA A 341 -6.66 13.40 -30.63
C ALA A 341 -5.94 14.76 -30.64
N ARG A 342 -6.40 15.70 -31.48
CA ARG A 342 -5.95 17.10 -31.53
C ARG A 342 -7.02 18.05 -31.01
N GLY A 343 -8.13 17.54 -30.49
CA GLY A 343 -9.24 18.32 -29.99
C GLY A 343 -10.26 18.74 -31.06
N ASP A 344 -10.37 18.03 -32.19
CA ASP A 344 -11.51 18.16 -33.11
C ASP A 344 -12.58 17.12 -32.69
N PHE A 345 -13.51 17.54 -31.85
CA PHE A 345 -14.50 16.68 -31.22
C PHE A 345 -15.83 16.64 -31.98
N ASN A 346 -16.05 17.53 -32.94
CA ASN A 346 -17.21 17.49 -33.84
C ASN A 346 -16.89 16.86 -35.22
N ASN A 347 -15.62 16.54 -35.46
CA ASN A 347 -15.08 16.00 -36.72
C ASN A 347 -15.36 16.92 -37.93
N ASP A 348 -15.37 18.24 -37.75
CA ASP A 348 -15.52 19.21 -38.84
C ASP A 348 -14.18 19.51 -39.55
N GLY A 349 -13.09 18.96 -39.05
CA GLY A 349 -11.75 19.06 -39.60
C GLY A 349 -10.97 20.30 -39.13
N VAL A 350 -11.51 21.12 -38.22
CA VAL A 350 -10.85 22.32 -37.68
C VAL A 350 -11.08 22.46 -36.18
N VAL A 351 -10.01 22.48 -35.38
CA VAL A 351 -10.11 22.69 -33.93
C VAL A 351 -10.54 24.12 -33.63
N ASN A 352 -11.74 24.31 -33.09
CA ASN A 352 -12.33 25.64 -32.89
C ASN A 352 -13.26 25.73 -31.66
N ALA A 353 -14.03 26.81 -31.58
CA ALA A 353 -14.91 27.08 -30.45
C ALA A 353 -16.04 26.04 -30.28
N LEU A 354 -16.43 25.35 -31.35
CA LEU A 354 -17.38 24.24 -31.28
C LEU A 354 -16.78 23.06 -30.52
N ASP A 355 -15.51 22.74 -30.74
CA ASP A 355 -14.83 21.68 -30.00
C ASP A 355 -14.62 22.03 -28.54
N ALA A 356 -14.24 23.28 -28.25
CA ALA A 356 -14.14 23.74 -26.87
C ALA A 356 -15.50 23.67 -26.15
N SER A 357 -16.61 23.88 -26.86
CA SER A 357 -17.95 23.73 -26.29
C SER A 357 -18.29 22.27 -25.99
N ILE A 358 -17.81 21.32 -26.80
CA ILE A 358 -17.98 19.89 -26.58
C ILE A 358 -17.16 19.44 -25.37
N LEU A 359 -15.90 19.85 -25.29
CA LEU A 359 -15.03 19.58 -24.14
C LEU A 359 -15.63 20.15 -22.85
N ALA A 360 -16.07 21.42 -22.87
CA ALA A 360 -16.66 22.05 -21.70
C ALA A 360 -17.97 21.38 -21.27
N ALA A 361 -18.80 20.92 -22.22
CA ALA A 361 -20.06 20.25 -21.92
C ALA A 361 -19.88 18.88 -21.23
N ASN A 362 -18.71 18.27 -21.37
CA ASN A 362 -18.39 16.96 -20.78
C ASN A 362 -17.34 17.06 -19.68
N TRP A 363 -16.95 18.26 -19.27
CA TRP A 363 -15.94 18.49 -18.25
C TRP A 363 -16.26 17.77 -16.94
N GLY A 364 -15.29 17.06 -16.38
CA GLY A 364 -15.46 16.27 -15.17
C GLY A 364 -16.02 14.87 -15.41
N HIS A 365 -16.28 14.48 -16.67
CA HIS A 365 -16.52 13.07 -17.00
C HIS A 365 -15.33 12.22 -16.55
N GLY A 366 -15.61 11.04 -15.98
CA GLY A 366 -14.58 10.13 -15.47
C GLY A 366 -13.90 10.58 -14.17
N MET A 367 -14.21 11.76 -13.62
CA MET A 367 -13.75 12.18 -12.30
C MET A 367 -14.69 11.65 -11.22
N ARG A 368 -14.16 10.91 -10.23
CA ARG A 368 -14.93 10.59 -9.01
C ARG A 368 -15.19 11.90 -8.26
N GLU A 369 -16.45 12.19 -7.94
CA GLU A 369 -16.79 13.29 -7.03
C GLU A 369 -16.06 13.06 -5.70
N SER A 370 -15.06 13.87 -5.41
CA SER A 370 -14.67 14.07 -4.03
C SER A 370 -15.87 14.71 -3.34
N ALA A 371 -16.42 14.04 -2.33
CA ALA A 371 -17.38 14.65 -1.45
C ALA A 371 -16.75 15.92 -0.90
N ALA A 372 -17.27 17.08 -1.32
CA ALA A 372 -16.83 18.36 -0.81
C ALA A 372 -17.03 18.35 0.71
N VAL A 373 -15.95 18.16 1.45
CA VAL A 373 -15.90 18.44 2.88
C VAL A 373 -16.22 19.93 3.00
N PRO A 374 -17.30 20.34 3.69
CA PRO A 374 -17.55 21.76 3.91
C PRO A 374 -16.39 22.30 4.73
N GLU A 375 -15.67 23.28 4.20
CA GLU A 375 -14.54 23.85 4.93
C GLU A 375 -14.98 24.37 6.32
N PRO A 376 -14.12 24.26 7.36
CA PRO A 376 -14.42 24.71 8.72
C PRO A 376 -14.77 26.21 8.84
N SER A 377 -14.52 27.00 7.80
CA SER A 377 -14.79 28.43 7.75
C SER A 377 -16.29 28.76 7.77
N ALA A 378 -17.15 27.90 7.22
CA ALA A 378 -18.61 28.10 7.28
C ALA A 378 -19.19 27.86 8.68
N LEU A 379 -18.62 26.92 9.46
CA LEU A 379 -19.02 26.65 10.85
C LEU A 379 -18.48 27.71 11.83
N ALA A 380 -17.29 28.24 11.57
CA ALA A 380 -16.70 29.31 12.37
C ALA A 380 -17.47 30.64 12.24
N LEU A 381 -17.99 30.96 11.06
CA LEU A 381 -18.80 32.16 10.84
C LEU A 381 -20.20 32.08 11.48
N LEU A 382 -20.83 30.88 11.50
CA LEU A 382 -22.11 30.70 12.18
C LEU A 382 -22.00 30.75 13.71
N THR A 383 -20.90 30.25 14.28
CA THR A 383 -20.66 30.31 15.72
C THR A 383 -20.29 31.72 16.19
N ALA A 384 -19.53 32.50 15.40
CA ALA A 384 -19.23 33.90 15.72
C ALA A 384 -20.48 34.81 15.74
N LEU A 385 -21.44 34.59 14.84
CA LEU A 385 -22.70 35.36 14.80
C LEU A 385 -23.64 35.03 15.97
N LEU A 386 -23.64 33.79 16.46
CA LEU A 386 -24.43 33.39 17.64
C LEU A 386 -23.87 33.95 18.96
N PHE A 387 -22.54 34.10 19.10
CA PHE A 387 -21.93 34.74 20.28
C PHE A 387 -22.13 36.27 20.32
N LEU A 388 -22.19 36.93 19.17
CA LEU A 388 -22.47 38.38 19.09
C LEU A 388 -23.96 38.71 19.32
N ALA A 389 -24.88 37.80 19.00
CA ALA A 389 -26.30 37.95 19.33
C ALA A 389 -26.60 37.67 20.82
N GLY A 390 -25.95 36.67 21.42
CA GLY A 390 -26.13 36.32 22.84
C GLY A 390 -25.57 37.35 23.83
N SER A 391 -24.50 38.06 23.46
CA SER A 391 -23.90 39.12 24.30
C SER A 391 -24.66 40.44 24.28
N ARG A 392 -25.46 40.71 23.24
CA ARG A 392 -26.37 41.88 23.19
C ARG A 392 -27.68 41.69 23.95
N LEU A 393 -28.16 40.45 24.11
CA LEU A 393 -29.37 40.14 24.88
C LEU A 393 -29.14 40.01 26.39
N ARG A 394 -27.88 39.90 26.84
CA ARG A 394 -27.54 39.83 28.28
C ARG A 394 -27.30 41.20 28.94
N ARG A 395 -27.12 42.26 28.15
CA ARG A 395 -26.90 43.64 28.66
C ARG A 395 -28.18 44.46 28.87
N SER A 396 -29.35 43.92 28.54
CA SER A 396 -30.66 44.61 28.66
C SER A 396 -31.54 44.10 29.81
N ARG A 397 -31.03 43.26 30.72
CA ARG A 397 -31.79 42.72 31.87
C ARG A 397 -31.33 43.18 33.26
N GLU A 398 -30.36 44.09 33.36
CA GLU A 398 -29.98 44.73 34.62
C GLU A 398 -30.24 46.23 34.55
N LEU A 399 -31.52 46.62 34.61
CA LEU A 399 -31.99 47.99 34.91
C LEU A 399 -33.51 47.92 35.08
N SER A 400 -33.99 47.50 36.26
CA SER A 400 -35.26 47.91 36.88
C SER A 400 -35.60 46.99 38.07
N VAL A 401 -35.14 47.34 39.28
CA VAL A 401 -35.89 47.17 40.55
C VAL A 401 -35.38 48.25 41.52
N ALA A 402 -36.16 49.32 41.68
CA ALA A 402 -36.09 50.24 42.80
C ALA A 402 -37.52 50.72 43.14
N CYS A 403 -38.13 50.03 44.11
CA CYS A 403 -39.03 50.54 45.13
C CYS A 403 -39.01 49.54 46.29
#